data_AF-A0A7S0MMM6-F1
#
_entry.id   AF-A0A7S0MMM6-F1
#
_cell.length_a   1.000
_cell.length_b   1.000
_cell.length_c   1.000
_cell.angle_alpha   90.00
_cell.angle_beta   90.00
_cell.angle_gamma   90.00
#
_symmetry.space_group_name_H-M   'P 1'
#
loop_
_entity.id
_entity.type
_entity.pdbx_description
1 polymer ?
#
loop_
_entity_poly.entity_id
_entity_poly.type
_entity_poly.pdbx_seq_one_letter_code
_entity_poly.pdbx_strand_id
1 'polypeptide(L)'
;GRPKLKKKIAEEREQRRATVADIRERMAEAKKALQQRLDVRSSNLDAAKTRLDFNLKALDSSIKKNEALIKKLRMISAENKDSIIKGIQETNMTRFVSESVDAVAEAKLKNSDIPAAVQIISLLHLRYSDFGRLLIGKLSLAFAVPKKEVLASETETERKDRLTRRRSTLRLLAEL
;
A
#
# COMPACT_ATOMS: atom_id res chain seq x y z
N GLY A 1 13.76 32.95 45.37
CA GLY A 1 13.08 34.25 45.10
C GLY A 1 11.88 34.05 44.21
N ARG A 2 10.75 34.70 44.53
CA ARG A 2 9.47 34.63 43.81
C ARG A 2 9.55 34.73 42.27
N PRO A 3 10.46 35.52 41.64
CA PRO A 3 10.59 35.59 40.18
C PRO A 3 11.05 34.28 39.52
N LYS A 4 11.98 33.54 40.14
CA LYS A 4 12.49 32.27 39.60
C LYS A 4 11.41 31.18 39.58
N LEU A 5 10.55 31.15 40.60
CA LEU A 5 9.43 30.20 40.69
C LEU A 5 8.35 30.50 39.63
N LYS A 6 8.01 31.78 39.40
CA LYS A 6 7.07 32.17 38.34
C LYS A 6 7.58 31.78 36.94
N LYS A 7 8.88 31.98 36.68
CA LYS A 7 9.52 31.58 35.41
C LYS A 7 9.45 30.06 35.21
N LYS A 8 9.79 29.27 36.24
CA LYS A 8 9.71 27.80 36.19
C LYS A 8 8.28 27.29 35.91
N ILE A 9 7.26 27.89 36.54
CA ILE A 9 5.85 27.53 36.31
C ILE A 9 5.40 27.90 34.88
N ALA A 10 5.88 29.03 34.35
CA ALA A 10 5.57 29.43 32.98
C ALA A 10 6.20 28.47 31.96
N GLU A 11 7.48 28.13 32.14
CA GLU A 11 8.20 27.15 31.31
C GLU A 11 7.53 25.76 31.35
N GLU A 12 7.14 25.27 32.53
CA GLU A 12 6.45 23.99 32.67
C GLU A 12 5.06 23.98 32.01
N ARG A 13 4.32 25.10 32.10
CA ARG A 13 3.04 25.26 31.42
C ARG A 13 3.20 25.29 29.90
N GLU A 14 4.23 25.95 29.40
CA GLU A 14 4.55 26.02 27.98
C GLU A 14 4.97 24.64 27.44
N GLN A 15 5.85 23.93 28.15
CA GLN A 15 6.22 22.54 27.83
C GLN A 15 5.00 21.63 27.82
N ARG A 16 4.13 21.71 28.85
CA ARG A 16 2.90 20.91 28.90
C ARG A 16 1.95 21.23 27.75
N ARG A 17 1.83 22.51 27.37
CA ARG A 17 1.02 22.92 26.20
C ARG A 17 1.58 22.35 24.91
N ALA A 18 2.90 22.42 24.72
CA ALA A 18 3.57 21.85 23.56
C ALA A 18 3.37 20.33 23.47
N THR A 19 3.54 19.60 24.58
CA THR A 19 3.29 18.14 24.62
C THR A 19 1.83 17.79 24.31
N VAL A 20 0.86 18.53 24.88
CA VAL A 20 -0.56 18.28 24.59
C VAL A 20 -0.89 18.60 23.13
N ALA A 21 -0.27 19.61 22.52
CA ALA A 21 -0.45 19.93 21.11
C ALA A 21 0.09 18.81 20.20
N ASP A 22 1.32 18.34 20.41
CA ASP A 22 1.91 17.21 19.66
C ASP A 22 1.09 15.93 19.79
N ILE A 23 0.61 15.60 20.99
CA ILE A 23 -0.29 14.43 21.20
C ILE A 23 -1.58 14.59 20.40
N ARG A 24 -2.20 15.77 20.40
CA ARG A 24 -3.45 16.02 19.68
C ARG A 24 -3.25 15.90 18.17
N GLU A 25 -2.15 16.42 17.65
CA GLU A 25 -1.80 16.33 16.23
C GLU A 25 -1.62 14.87 15.81
N ARG A 26 -0.80 14.09 16.52
CA ARG A 26 -0.63 12.65 16.27
C ARG A 26 -1.93 11.86 16.36
N MET A 27 -2.79 12.19 17.33
CA MET A 27 -4.11 11.56 17.46
C MET A 27 -5.04 11.91 16.30
N ALA A 28 -4.99 13.14 15.79
CA ALA A 28 -5.77 13.56 14.62
C ALA A 28 -5.30 12.83 13.35
N GLU A 29 -3.99 12.74 13.15
CA GLU A 29 -3.39 11.99 12.04
C GLU A 29 -3.75 10.50 12.11
N ALA A 30 -3.63 9.88 13.28
CA ALA A 30 -3.99 8.47 13.49
C ALA A 30 -5.48 8.21 13.21
N LYS A 31 -6.37 9.12 13.63
CA LYS A 31 -7.81 9.03 13.32
C LYS A 31 -8.07 9.16 11.82
N LYS A 32 -7.41 10.10 11.14
CA LYS A 32 -7.54 10.27 9.69
C LYS A 32 -7.07 9.02 8.94
N ALA A 33 -5.93 8.46 9.34
CA ALA A 33 -5.41 7.22 8.77
C ALA A 33 -6.35 6.04 9.01
N LEU A 34 -6.93 5.91 10.21
CA LEU A 34 -7.92 4.88 10.51
C LEU A 34 -9.18 5.03 9.64
N GLN A 35 -9.71 6.24 9.49
CA GLN A 35 -10.90 6.47 8.68
C GLN A 35 -10.65 6.08 7.22
N GLN A 36 -9.52 6.49 6.64
CA GLN A 36 -9.14 6.10 5.27
C GLN A 36 -9.07 4.57 5.10
N ARG A 37 -8.56 3.85 6.11
CA ARG A 37 -8.52 2.38 6.09
C ARG A 37 -9.93 1.78 6.10
N LEU A 38 -10.84 2.33 6.92
CA LEU A 38 -12.22 1.87 7.00
C LEU A 38 -12.97 2.13 5.69
N ASP A 39 -12.76 3.28 5.05
CA ASP A 39 -13.41 3.64 3.79
C ASP A 39 -12.97 2.70 2.65
N VAL A 40 -11.66 2.42 2.55
CA VAL A 40 -11.12 1.45 1.57
C VAL A 40 -11.65 0.04 1.85
N ARG A 41 -11.69 -0.38 3.12
CA ARG A 41 -12.23 -1.69 3.51
C ARG A 41 -13.70 -1.82 3.12
N SER A 42 -14.52 -0.82 3.42
CA SER A 42 -15.94 -0.82 3.05
C SER A 42 -16.11 -0.95 1.54
N SER A 43 -15.36 -0.16 0.77
CA SER A 43 -15.40 -0.21 -0.69
C SER A 43 -14.99 -1.59 -1.22
N ASN A 44 -13.91 -2.18 -0.70
CA ASN A 44 -13.44 -3.51 -1.11
C ASN A 44 -14.46 -4.61 -0.81
N LEU A 45 -15.18 -4.54 0.32
CA LEU A 45 -16.21 -5.52 0.66
C LEU A 45 -17.40 -5.47 -0.30
N ASP A 46 -17.76 -4.27 -0.77
CA ASP A 46 -18.84 -4.08 -1.74
C ASP A 46 -18.38 -4.18 -3.21
N ALA A 47 -17.13 -4.56 -3.46
CA ALA A 47 -16.53 -4.60 -4.80
C ALA A 47 -17.34 -5.43 -5.80
N ALA A 48 -17.96 -6.54 -5.37
CA ALA A 48 -18.77 -7.37 -6.25
C ALA A 48 -19.97 -6.62 -6.85
N LYS A 49 -20.56 -5.69 -6.08
CA LYS A 49 -21.70 -4.88 -6.53
C LYS A 49 -21.25 -3.76 -7.46
N THR A 50 -20.22 -3.03 -7.06
CA THR A 50 -19.72 -1.85 -7.80
C THR A 50 -19.05 -2.21 -9.13
N ARG A 51 -18.58 -3.44 -9.29
CA ARG A 51 -18.00 -3.92 -10.57
C ARG A 51 -18.94 -3.79 -11.76
N LEU A 52 -20.25 -3.93 -11.52
CA LEU A 52 -21.27 -3.88 -12.57
C LEU A 52 -21.41 -2.48 -13.20
N ASP A 53 -20.96 -1.44 -12.47
CA ASP A 53 -21.10 -0.05 -12.90
C ASP A 53 -19.97 0.41 -13.84
N PHE A 54 -18.90 -0.39 -14.00
CA PHE A 54 -17.77 0.00 -14.85
C PHE A 54 -18.02 -0.29 -16.33
N ASN A 55 -18.12 0.78 -17.13
CA ASN A 55 -18.10 0.66 -18.59
C ASN A 55 -16.66 0.44 -19.12
N LEU A 56 -16.15 -0.78 -18.99
CA LEU A 56 -14.80 -1.15 -19.45
C LEU A 56 -14.61 -1.02 -20.97
N LYS A 57 -15.70 -0.99 -21.76
CA LYS A 57 -15.64 -0.85 -23.23
C LYS A 57 -15.22 0.55 -23.67
N ALA A 58 -15.45 1.56 -22.84
CA ALA A 58 -15.06 2.95 -23.12
C ALA A 58 -13.58 3.25 -22.81
N LEU A 59 -12.86 2.28 -22.23
CA LEU A 59 -11.48 2.46 -21.78
C LEU A 59 -10.47 1.94 -22.81
N ASP A 60 -9.24 2.46 -22.73
CA ASP A 60 -8.19 2.11 -23.67
C ASP A 60 -7.65 0.70 -23.41
N SER A 61 -7.79 -0.18 -24.40
CA SER A 61 -7.34 -1.58 -24.34
C SER A 61 -6.02 -1.82 -25.09
N SER A 62 -5.33 -0.76 -25.51
CA SER A 62 -4.09 -0.89 -26.27
C SER A 62 -2.99 -1.56 -25.44
N ILE A 63 -2.27 -2.47 -26.08
CA ILE A 63 -1.17 -3.22 -25.45
C ILE A 63 -0.12 -2.23 -24.90
N LYS A 64 0.24 -1.22 -25.70
CA LYS A 64 1.24 -0.21 -25.32
C LYS A 64 0.91 0.51 -24.01
N LYS A 65 -0.34 0.96 -23.81
CA LYS A 65 -0.72 1.64 -22.56
C LYS A 65 -0.75 0.68 -21.38
N ASN A 66 -1.25 -0.54 -21.59
CA ASN A 66 -1.26 -1.57 -20.55
C ASN A 66 0.16 -1.97 -20.12
N GLU A 67 1.08 -2.21 -21.05
CA GLU A 67 2.49 -2.50 -20.75
C GLU A 67 3.17 -1.36 -19.98
N ALA A 68 2.89 -0.11 -20.37
CA ALA A 68 3.42 1.05 -19.65
C ALA A 68 2.89 1.10 -18.21
N LEU A 69 1.60 0.79 -17.99
CA LEU A 69 1.02 0.73 -16.66
C LEU A 69 1.59 -0.43 -15.84
N ILE A 70 1.73 -1.63 -16.42
CA ILE A 70 2.37 -2.79 -15.76
C ILE A 70 3.80 -2.45 -15.31
N LYS A 71 4.58 -1.75 -16.14
CA LYS A 71 5.92 -1.28 -15.77
C LYS A 71 5.88 -0.32 -14.57
N LYS A 72 4.90 0.59 -14.51
CA LYS A 72 4.73 1.48 -13.35
C LYS A 72 4.31 0.71 -12.09
N LEU A 73 3.45 -0.30 -12.21
CA LEU A 73 3.01 -1.14 -11.09
C LEU A 73 4.19 -1.88 -10.42
N ARG A 74 5.24 -2.25 -11.17
CA ARG A 74 6.47 -2.85 -10.62
C ARG A 74 7.28 -1.89 -9.74
N MET A 75 7.01 -0.59 -9.84
CA MET A 75 7.77 0.48 -9.20
C MET A 75 6.88 1.36 -8.32
N ILE A 76 5.77 0.82 -7.78
CA ILE A 76 4.85 1.58 -6.91
C ILE A 76 5.62 2.31 -5.81
N SER A 77 5.34 3.61 -5.69
CA SER A 77 5.80 4.46 -4.60
C SER A 77 4.73 5.48 -4.21
N ALA A 78 4.90 6.14 -3.08
CA ALA A 78 4.04 7.27 -2.71
C ALA A 78 4.04 8.39 -3.76
N GLU A 79 5.17 8.61 -4.43
CA GLU A 79 5.40 9.69 -5.38
C GLU A 79 4.68 9.46 -6.72
N ASN A 80 4.63 8.21 -7.21
CA ASN A 80 4.03 7.90 -8.51
C ASN A 80 2.57 7.42 -8.42
N LYS A 81 2.02 7.34 -7.21
CA LYS A 81 0.67 6.84 -6.92
C LYS A 81 -0.39 7.44 -7.84
N ASP A 82 -0.48 8.77 -7.92
CA ASP A 82 -1.53 9.44 -8.69
C ASP A 82 -1.40 9.18 -10.20
N SER A 83 -0.16 9.05 -10.70
CA SER A 83 0.12 8.66 -12.10
C SER A 83 -0.36 7.24 -12.40
N ILE A 84 -0.21 6.32 -11.44
CA ILE A 84 -0.68 4.93 -11.57
C ILE A 84 -2.20 4.89 -11.48
N ILE A 85 -2.81 5.58 -10.53
CA ILE A 85 -4.27 5.66 -10.36
C ILE A 85 -4.92 6.16 -11.65
N LYS A 86 -4.40 7.26 -12.22
CA LYS A 86 -4.87 7.79 -13.50
C LYS A 86 -4.75 6.75 -14.62
N GLY A 87 -3.61 6.07 -14.70
CA GLY A 87 -3.41 4.99 -15.67
C GLY A 87 -4.42 3.85 -15.52
N ILE A 88 -4.70 3.43 -14.28
CA ILE A 88 -5.73 2.42 -14.00
C ILE A 88 -7.09 2.92 -14.47
N GLN A 89 -7.45 4.17 -14.17
CA GLN A 89 -8.74 4.75 -14.53
C GLN A 89 -8.97 4.79 -16.05
N GLU A 90 -7.93 5.10 -16.83
CA GLU A 90 -8.00 5.30 -18.29
C GLU A 90 -7.84 4.01 -19.12
N THR A 91 -7.38 2.92 -18.51
CA THR A 91 -7.08 1.66 -19.23
C THR A 91 -8.00 0.50 -18.85
N ASN A 92 -8.23 -0.38 -19.82
CA ASN A 92 -8.84 -1.69 -19.61
C ASN A 92 -7.75 -2.76 -19.59
N MET A 93 -7.51 -3.31 -18.41
CA MET A 93 -6.51 -4.33 -18.12
C MET A 93 -7.12 -5.74 -18.08
N THR A 94 -8.33 -5.97 -18.58
CA THR A 94 -8.99 -7.29 -18.52
C THR A 94 -8.10 -8.42 -19.05
N ARG A 95 -7.33 -8.17 -20.12
CA ARG A 95 -6.39 -9.14 -20.71
C ARG A 95 -5.03 -9.21 -20.03
N PHE A 96 -4.78 -8.33 -19.07
CA PHE A 96 -3.49 -8.10 -18.41
C PHE A 96 -3.57 -8.24 -16.88
N VAL A 97 -4.67 -8.82 -16.36
CA VAL A 97 -4.91 -8.93 -14.91
C VAL A 97 -3.79 -9.74 -14.26
N SER A 98 -3.39 -10.86 -14.84
CA SER A 98 -2.32 -11.72 -14.32
C SER A 98 -0.98 -10.97 -14.25
N GLU A 99 -0.63 -10.25 -15.30
CA GLU A 99 0.61 -9.47 -15.39
C GLU A 99 0.60 -8.28 -14.43
N SER A 100 -0.57 -7.67 -14.22
CA SER A 100 -0.74 -6.63 -13.21
C SER A 100 -0.57 -7.16 -11.79
N VAL A 101 -1.06 -8.38 -11.53
CA VAL A 101 -0.87 -9.07 -10.24
C VAL A 101 0.61 -9.37 -10.02
N ASP A 102 1.30 -9.92 -11.02
CA ASP A 102 2.73 -10.22 -10.93
C ASP A 102 3.54 -8.93 -10.71
N ALA A 103 3.21 -7.86 -11.43
CA ALA A 103 3.85 -6.56 -11.27
C ALA A 103 3.70 -6.00 -9.84
N VAL A 104 2.50 -6.07 -9.26
CA VAL A 104 2.24 -5.62 -7.89
C VAL A 104 2.95 -6.51 -6.87
N ALA A 105 2.93 -7.83 -7.04
CA ALA A 105 3.56 -8.78 -6.11
C ALA A 105 5.11 -8.74 -6.12
N GLU A 106 5.69 -8.26 -7.21
CA GLU A 106 7.13 -8.08 -7.36
C GLU A 106 7.62 -6.67 -6.98
N ALA A 107 6.70 -5.72 -6.74
CA ALA A 107 7.04 -4.37 -6.36
C ALA A 107 7.84 -4.34 -5.04
N LYS A 108 8.97 -3.63 -5.05
CA LYS A 108 9.83 -3.46 -3.88
C LYS A 108 9.35 -2.28 -3.04
N LEU A 109 8.31 -2.52 -2.23
CA LEU A 109 7.66 -1.48 -1.42
C LEU A 109 8.46 -1.15 -0.15
N LYS A 110 8.68 0.14 0.10
CA LYS A 110 9.08 0.65 1.42
C LYS A 110 7.84 0.80 2.31
N ASN A 111 8.05 0.93 3.62
CA ASN A 111 6.96 1.19 4.56
C ASN A 111 6.13 2.44 4.21
N SER A 112 6.78 3.47 3.65
CA SER A 112 6.14 4.70 3.18
C SER A 112 5.25 4.49 1.96
N ASP A 113 5.48 3.42 1.18
CA ASP A 113 4.76 3.15 -0.06
C ASP A 113 3.49 2.31 0.17
N ILE A 114 3.37 1.67 1.34
CA ILE A 114 2.24 0.79 1.66
C ILE A 114 0.88 1.50 1.51
N PRO A 115 0.65 2.72 2.01
CA PRO A 115 -0.63 3.40 1.82
C PRO A 115 -0.98 3.63 0.35
N ALA A 116 0.02 3.93 -0.49
CA ALA A 116 -0.16 4.09 -1.92
C ALA A 116 -0.49 2.76 -2.61
N ALA A 117 0.23 1.70 -2.26
CA ALA A 117 -0.01 0.35 -2.77
C ALA A 117 -1.43 -0.14 -2.43
N VAL A 118 -1.90 0.07 -1.20
CA VAL A 118 -3.26 -0.31 -0.76
C VAL A 118 -4.34 0.37 -1.61
N GLN A 119 -4.21 1.67 -1.89
CA GLN A 119 -5.16 2.39 -2.76
C GLN A 119 -5.16 1.84 -4.20
N ILE A 120 -3.97 1.58 -4.75
CA ILE A 120 -3.80 1.02 -6.09
C ILE A 120 -4.42 -0.38 -6.19
N ILE A 121 -4.13 -1.24 -5.20
CA ILE A 121 -4.66 -2.61 -5.12
C ILE A 121 -6.17 -2.61 -4.95
N SER A 122 -6.71 -1.72 -4.11
CA SER A 122 -8.16 -1.54 -3.94
C SER A 122 -8.83 -1.21 -5.27
N LEU A 123 -8.29 -0.26 -6.05
CA LEU A 123 -8.85 0.07 -7.37
C LEU A 123 -8.83 -1.09 -8.37
N LEU A 124 -7.73 -1.84 -8.41
CA LEU A 124 -7.63 -3.03 -9.26
C LEU A 124 -8.61 -4.13 -8.82
N HIS A 125 -8.77 -4.33 -7.51
CA HIS A 125 -9.74 -5.25 -6.95
C HIS A 125 -11.18 -4.83 -7.27
N LEU A 126 -11.51 -3.56 -7.11
CA LEU A 126 -12.82 -2.99 -7.43
C LEU A 126 -13.15 -3.12 -8.92
N ARG A 127 -12.16 -3.20 -9.80
CA ARG A 127 -12.37 -3.28 -11.25
C ARG A 127 -12.37 -4.70 -11.80
N TYR A 128 -11.52 -5.59 -11.28
CA TYR A 128 -11.32 -6.93 -11.82
C TYR A 128 -11.54 -8.00 -10.75
N SER A 129 -12.53 -8.87 -10.96
CA SER A 129 -12.97 -9.87 -9.98
C SER A 129 -11.88 -10.84 -9.54
N ASP A 130 -11.00 -11.26 -10.47
CA ASP A 130 -9.97 -12.24 -10.19
C ASP A 130 -8.72 -11.66 -9.52
N PHE A 131 -8.55 -10.32 -9.57
CA PHE A 131 -7.32 -9.66 -9.13
C PHE A 131 -6.97 -9.97 -7.67
N GLY A 132 -7.94 -9.82 -6.75
CA GLY A 132 -7.70 -10.03 -5.32
C GLY A 132 -7.28 -11.46 -4.99
N ARG A 133 -7.97 -12.46 -5.56
CA ARG A 133 -7.67 -13.88 -5.34
C ARG A 133 -6.27 -14.24 -5.85
N LEU A 134 -5.93 -13.80 -7.06
CA LEU A 134 -4.63 -14.06 -7.67
C LEU A 134 -3.49 -13.36 -6.89
N LEU A 135 -3.71 -12.12 -6.45
CA LEU A 135 -2.74 -11.36 -5.67
C LEU A 135 -2.43 -12.01 -4.33
N ILE A 136 -3.45 -12.44 -3.57
CA ILE A 136 -3.25 -13.14 -2.28
C ILE A 136 -2.41 -14.41 -2.49
N GLY A 137 -2.73 -15.19 -3.53
CA GLY A 137 -1.96 -16.39 -3.87
C GLY A 137 -0.48 -16.07 -4.13
N LYS A 138 -0.19 -15.02 -4.91
CA LYS A 138 1.18 -14.60 -5.24
C LYS A 138 1.94 -14.03 -4.05
N LEU A 139 1.33 -13.17 -3.25
CA LEU A 139 1.95 -12.60 -2.04
C LEU A 139 2.26 -13.68 -1.00
N SER A 140 1.42 -14.70 -0.88
CA SER A 140 1.64 -15.81 0.05
C SER A 140 2.94 -16.59 -0.24
N LEU A 141 3.41 -16.61 -1.49
CA LEU A 141 4.68 -17.25 -1.87
C LEU A 141 5.90 -16.60 -1.20
N ALA A 142 5.82 -15.34 -0.76
CA ALA A 142 6.90 -14.70 -0.01
C ALA A 142 7.22 -15.43 1.31
N PHE A 143 6.24 -16.16 1.86
CA PHE A 143 6.38 -16.91 3.11
C PHE A 143 6.67 -18.40 2.90
N ALA A 144 6.73 -18.86 1.65
CA ALA A 144 7.13 -20.23 1.35
C ALA A 144 8.49 -20.54 1.99
N VAL A 145 8.61 -21.73 2.58
CA VAL A 145 9.87 -22.21 3.16
C VAL A 145 10.80 -22.57 2.01
N PRO A 146 11.98 -21.92 1.88
CA PRO A 146 12.94 -22.27 0.84
C PRO A 146 13.47 -23.69 1.05
N LYS A 147 13.85 -24.35 -0.04
CA LYS A 147 14.45 -25.69 0.02
C LYS A 147 15.76 -25.65 0.79
N LYS A 148 16.14 -26.78 1.41
CA LYS A 148 17.35 -26.89 2.26
C LYS A 148 18.61 -26.48 1.51
N GLU A 149 18.70 -26.81 0.22
CA GLU A 149 19.84 -26.48 -0.64
C GLU A 149 19.96 -24.96 -0.84
N VAL A 150 18.83 -24.30 -1.10
CA VAL A 150 18.77 -22.82 -1.26
C VAL A 150 19.18 -22.14 0.03
N LEU A 151 18.74 -22.64 1.19
CA LEU A 151 19.13 -22.09 2.49
C LEU A 151 20.62 -22.29 2.79
N ALA A 152 21.22 -23.39 2.33
CA ALA A 152 22.62 -23.71 2.56
C ALA A 152 23.57 -22.85 1.70
N SER A 153 23.13 -22.41 0.52
CA SER A 153 23.91 -21.57 -0.40
C SER A 153 23.54 -20.08 -0.34
N GLU A 154 22.58 -19.69 0.49
CA GLU A 154 22.09 -18.31 0.56
C GLU A 154 23.14 -17.38 1.18
N THR A 155 23.42 -16.28 0.49
CA THR A 155 24.27 -15.20 1.02
C THR A 155 23.55 -14.38 2.08
N GLU A 156 24.30 -13.71 2.96
CA GLU A 156 23.71 -12.78 3.95
C GLU A 156 22.85 -11.68 3.32
N THR A 157 23.24 -11.22 2.12
CA THR A 157 22.48 -10.23 1.35
C THR A 157 21.12 -10.78 0.89
N GLU A 158 21.11 -11.97 0.30
CA GLU A 158 19.87 -12.62 -0.15
C GLU A 158 18.93 -12.93 1.02
N ARG A 159 19.50 -13.38 2.15
CA ARG A 159 18.76 -13.60 3.39
C ARG A 159 18.09 -12.32 3.87
N LYS A 160 18.84 -11.21 3.89
CA LYS A 160 18.34 -9.88 4.29
C LYS A 160 17.24 -9.39 3.35
N ASP A 161 17.41 -9.55 2.05
CA ASP A 161 16.42 -9.16 1.05
C ASP A 161 15.13 -9.97 1.19
N ARG A 162 15.23 -11.29 1.40
CA ARG A 162 14.08 -12.16 1.65
C ARG A 162 13.31 -11.73 2.90
N LEU A 163 14.01 -11.46 4.00
CA LEU A 163 13.38 -11.01 5.26
C LEU A 163 12.73 -9.63 5.11
N THR A 164 13.37 -8.73 4.36
CA THR A 164 12.81 -7.40 4.04
C THR A 164 11.53 -7.55 3.22
N ARG A 165 11.53 -8.39 2.19
CA ARG A 165 10.35 -8.70 1.37
C ARG A 165 9.22 -9.31 2.20
N ARG A 166 9.52 -10.27 3.08
CA ARG A 166 8.50 -10.88 3.96
C ARG A 166 7.85 -9.84 4.87
N ARG A 167 8.63 -8.91 5.42
CA ARG A 167 8.12 -7.85 6.30
C ARG A 167 7.21 -6.87 5.59
N SER A 168 7.62 -6.38 4.41
CA SER A 168 6.78 -5.48 3.62
C SER A 168 5.53 -6.19 3.11
N THR A 169 5.65 -7.46 2.70
CA THR A 169 4.50 -8.28 2.27
C THR A 169 3.52 -8.53 3.41
N LEU A 170 4.00 -8.86 4.61
CA LEU A 170 3.13 -9.08 5.78
C LEU A 170 2.37 -7.80 6.13
N ARG A 171 3.10 -6.66 6.11
CA ARG A 171 2.48 -5.36 6.35
C ARG A 171 1.42 -5.04 5.30
N LEU A 172 1.71 -5.29 4.02
CA LEU A 172 0.74 -5.08 2.95
C LEU A 172 -0.51 -5.96 3.16
N LEU A 173 -0.33 -7.26 3.38
CA LEU A 173 -1.44 -8.19 3.59
C LEU A 173 -2.31 -7.84 4.81
N ALA A 174 -1.74 -7.25 5.86
CA ALA A 174 -2.49 -6.79 7.03
C ALA A 174 -3.32 -5.52 6.75
N GLU A 175 -3.07 -4.83 5.63
CA GLU A 175 -3.76 -3.60 5.22
C GLU A 175 -4.78 -3.81 4.09
N LEU A 176 -4.73 -4.94 3.39
CA LEU A 176 -5.67 -5.32 2.31
C LEU A 176 -6.98 -5.90 2.85
#